data_AF-A0A0B7KR54-F1
#
_entry.id   AF-A0A0B7KR54-F1
#
_cell.length_a   1.000
_cell.length_b   1.000
_cell.length_c   1.000
_cell.angle_alpha   90.00
_cell.angle_beta   90.00
_cell.angle_gamma   90.00
#
_symmetry.space_group_name_H-M   'P 1'
#
loop_
_entity.id
_entity.type
_entity.pdbx_description
1 polymer ?
#
loop_
_entity_poly.entity_id
_entity_poly.type
_entity_poly.pdbx_seq_one_letter_code
_entity_poly.pdbx_strand_id
1 'polypeptide(L)'
;MGGSPGASPVREDGCLYMTAERKYYQRGQSFIKRSLREKEYYQGPHGPCIPRLSKERLQNEAECLRFIRSKTNIPVPAVYADFEDDGAYYLVTEFIQGVELNDLPLEKKNLVREELEQHLHTLHSLRSTTIGGPSGLLVPPRSVIENTKQDLWVLQPSDTEEEYVFCHNDLSEYNVIVNPDTLRIAAIIDWEHAGFFPDYFEAPIYTRHGPDAKLIGNKNHVARLLEFLKSQTIDTVVSGSEERTEQNKAT
;
A
#
# COMPACT_ATOMS: atom_id res chain seq x y z
N MET A 1 -34.83 16.35 -17.32
CA MET A 1 -33.68 15.62 -17.90
C MET A 1 -33.17 14.67 -16.83
N GLY A 2 -33.57 13.41 -16.89
CA GLY A 2 -33.14 12.38 -15.93
C GLY A 2 -31.74 11.92 -16.31
N GLY A 3 -30.75 12.23 -15.48
CA GLY A 3 -29.44 11.61 -15.59
C GLY A 3 -29.57 10.13 -15.24
N SER A 4 -29.20 9.25 -16.17
CA SER A 4 -29.08 7.82 -15.91
C SER A 4 -28.18 7.61 -14.70
N PRO A 5 -28.52 6.70 -13.76
CA PRO A 5 -27.58 6.29 -12.72
C PRO A 5 -26.35 5.71 -13.42
N GLY A 6 -25.18 6.27 -13.13
CA GLY A 6 -23.92 5.84 -13.73
C GLY A 6 -23.77 4.32 -13.62
N ALA A 7 -23.54 3.66 -14.74
CA ALA A 7 -23.42 2.20 -14.78
C ALA A 7 -22.31 1.77 -13.82
N SER A 8 -22.63 0.86 -12.89
CA SER A 8 -21.60 0.23 -12.06
C SER A 8 -20.63 -0.55 -12.97
N PRO A 9 -19.32 -0.58 -12.63
CA PRO A 9 -18.36 -1.23 -13.50
C PRO A 9 -18.71 -2.70 -13.74
N VAL A 10 -18.52 -3.16 -14.98
CA VAL A 10 -18.92 -4.51 -15.37
C VAL A 10 -18.00 -5.54 -14.72
N ARG A 11 -18.59 -6.48 -13.99
CA ARG A 11 -17.89 -7.64 -13.45
C ARG A 11 -17.66 -8.65 -14.58
N GLU A 12 -16.39 -8.84 -14.93
CA GLU A 12 -15.96 -9.80 -15.95
C GLU A 12 -16.03 -11.24 -15.43
N ASP A 13 -16.01 -12.21 -16.34
CA ASP A 13 -16.07 -13.62 -15.98
C ASP A 13 -14.96 -14.04 -15.00
N GLY A 14 -15.39 -14.72 -13.94
CA GLY A 14 -14.61 -15.10 -12.77
C GLY A 14 -13.80 -13.99 -12.07
N CYS A 15 -14.18 -12.72 -12.21
CA CYS A 15 -13.85 -11.72 -11.20
C CYS A 15 -14.53 -12.13 -9.89
N LEU A 16 -13.80 -12.26 -8.79
CA LEU A 16 -14.31 -12.67 -7.48
C LEU A 16 -15.09 -11.54 -6.80
N TYR A 17 -14.51 -10.34 -6.80
CA TYR A 17 -15.12 -9.12 -6.32
C TYR A 17 -14.35 -7.91 -6.85
N MET A 18 -14.93 -6.73 -6.68
CA MET A 18 -14.40 -5.48 -7.16
C MET A 18 -14.60 -4.39 -6.11
N THR A 19 -13.65 -3.48 -6.02
CA THR A 19 -13.72 -2.26 -5.20
C THR A 19 -13.73 -1.03 -6.10
N ALA A 20 -13.82 0.15 -5.50
CA ALA A 20 -13.62 1.42 -6.19
C ALA A 20 -12.24 1.55 -6.88
N GLU A 21 -11.28 0.69 -6.53
CA GLU A 21 -9.89 0.82 -6.95
C GLU A 21 -9.39 -0.36 -7.80
N ARG A 22 -9.97 -1.56 -7.62
CA ARG A 22 -9.40 -2.81 -8.16
C ARG A 22 -10.44 -3.87 -8.47
N LYS A 23 -10.07 -4.80 -9.36
CA LYS A 23 -10.71 -6.10 -9.52
C LYS A 23 -9.82 -7.21 -8.96
N TYR A 24 -10.46 -8.23 -8.41
CA TYR A 24 -9.80 -9.37 -7.78
C TYR A 24 -10.23 -10.66 -8.45
N TYR A 25 -9.28 -11.55 -8.73
CA TYR A 25 -9.53 -12.83 -9.37
C TYR A 25 -8.78 -13.93 -8.64
N GLN A 26 -9.30 -15.15 -8.73
CA GLN A 26 -8.58 -16.36 -8.33
C GLN A 26 -8.69 -17.39 -9.46
N ARG A 27 -7.56 -17.98 -9.84
CA ARG A 27 -7.47 -19.02 -10.87
C ARG A 27 -6.44 -20.06 -10.43
N GLY A 28 -6.89 -21.27 -10.16
CA GLY A 28 -6.01 -22.32 -9.63
C GLY A 28 -5.36 -21.88 -8.32
N GLN A 29 -4.02 -21.91 -8.27
CA GLN A 29 -3.23 -21.46 -7.13
C GLN A 29 -2.80 -20.00 -7.22
N SER A 30 -3.40 -19.21 -8.11
CA SER A 30 -3.06 -17.79 -8.29
C SER A 30 -4.17 -16.88 -7.79
N PHE A 31 -3.77 -15.85 -7.04
CA PHE A 31 -4.58 -14.68 -6.71
C PHE A 31 -4.13 -13.50 -7.57
N ILE A 32 -5.07 -12.71 -8.09
CA ILE A 32 -4.76 -11.63 -9.03
C ILE A 32 -5.43 -10.36 -8.54
N LYS A 33 -4.64 -9.33 -8.29
CA LYS A 33 -5.10 -7.95 -8.15
C LYS A 33 -4.89 -7.23 -9.47
N ARG A 34 -5.90 -6.49 -9.93
CA ARG A 34 -5.83 -5.68 -11.14
C ARG A 34 -6.34 -4.26 -10.87
N SER A 35 -5.56 -3.25 -11.26
CA SER A 35 -6.07 -1.86 -11.25
C SER A 35 -7.24 -1.70 -12.21
N LEU A 36 -8.16 -0.79 -11.92
CA LEU A 36 -9.22 -0.45 -12.87
C LEU A 36 -8.63 0.27 -14.10
N ARG A 37 -9.21 0.05 -15.26
CA ARG A 37 -8.97 0.86 -16.48
C ARG A 37 -9.81 2.12 -16.40
N GLU A 38 -9.45 3.15 -17.16
CA GLU A 38 -10.20 4.43 -17.18
C GLU A 38 -11.70 4.26 -17.45
N LYS A 39 -12.04 3.39 -18.42
CA LYS A 39 -13.43 3.06 -18.77
C LYS A 39 -14.20 2.32 -17.67
N GLU A 40 -13.50 1.83 -16.65
CA GLU A 40 -14.05 1.07 -15.52
C GLU A 40 -14.17 1.94 -14.25
N TYR A 41 -13.71 3.19 -14.28
CA TYR A 41 -13.82 4.08 -13.13
C TYR A 41 -15.28 4.38 -12.79
N TYR A 42 -15.56 4.39 -11.49
CA TYR A 42 -16.87 4.74 -10.96
C TYR A 42 -17.22 6.18 -11.34
N GLN A 43 -18.42 6.40 -11.86
CA GLN A 43 -18.88 7.73 -12.25
C GLN A 43 -19.46 8.46 -11.04
N GLY A 44 -18.85 9.58 -10.65
CA GLY A 44 -19.33 10.46 -9.59
C GLY A 44 -19.97 11.75 -10.12
N PRO A 45 -20.55 12.59 -9.24
CA PRO A 45 -21.16 13.87 -9.63
C PRO A 45 -20.23 14.87 -10.31
N HIS A 46 -18.91 14.71 -10.12
CA HIS A 46 -17.88 15.62 -10.64
C HIS A 46 -16.99 14.97 -11.71
N GLY A 47 -17.42 13.84 -12.29
CA GLY A 47 -16.65 13.04 -13.24
C GLY A 47 -16.20 11.69 -12.67
N PRO A 48 -15.32 10.97 -13.38
CA PRO A 48 -14.83 9.67 -12.93
C PRO A 48 -14.05 9.80 -11.62
N CYS A 49 -14.30 8.88 -10.69
CA CYS A 49 -13.50 8.71 -9.48
C CYS A 49 -12.21 7.98 -9.85
N ILE A 50 -11.10 8.72 -9.94
CA ILE A 50 -9.80 8.19 -10.31
C ILE A 50 -9.11 7.64 -9.05
N PRO A 51 -8.81 6.33 -8.97
CA PRO A 51 -8.08 5.77 -7.83
C PRO A 51 -6.65 6.30 -7.78
N ARG A 52 -6.26 6.93 -6.67
CA ARG A 52 -4.93 7.53 -6.51
C ARG A 52 -3.86 6.47 -6.29
N LEU A 53 -2.70 6.65 -6.93
CA LEU A 53 -1.56 5.76 -6.84
C LEU A 53 -1.91 4.28 -7.13
N SER A 54 -2.89 4.02 -8.00
CA SER A 54 -3.46 2.67 -8.19
C SER A 54 -2.41 1.66 -8.67
N LYS A 55 -1.63 2.08 -9.67
CA LYS A 55 -0.54 1.29 -10.27
C LYS A 55 0.64 1.22 -9.31
N GLU A 56 1.05 2.37 -8.78
CA GLU A 56 2.19 2.54 -7.88
C GLU A 56 2.04 1.66 -6.63
N ARG A 57 0.85 1.59 -6.05
CA ARG A 57 0.53 0.70 -4.93
C ARG A 57 0.71 -0.78 -5.26
N LEU A 58 0.31 -1.24 -6.46
CA LEU A 58 0.51 -2.63 -6.88
C LEU A 58 1.99 -2.93 -7.17
N GLN A 59 2.71 -1.98 -7.78
CA GLN A 59 4.16 -2.08 -7.99
C GLN A 59 4.89 -2.19 -6.65
N ASN A 60 4.51 -1.34 -5.70
CA ASN A 60 5.10 -1.37 -4.36
C ASN A 60 4.80 -2.69 -3.65
N GLU A 61 3.56 -3.20 -3.74
CA GLU A 61 3.20 -4.50 -3.18
C GLU A 61 4.07 -5.64 -3.76
N ALA A 62 4.24 -5.67 -5.08
CA ALA A 62 5.07 -6.70 -5.74
C ALA A 62 6.52 -6.68 -5.22
N GLU A 63 7.12 -5.50 -5.14
CA GLU A 63 8.49 -5.33 -4.67
C GLU A 63 8.65 -5.62 -3.18
N CYS A 64 7.68 -5.21 -2.35
CA CYS A 64 7.66 -5.52 -0.93
C CYS A 64 7.57 -7.04 -0.69
N LEU A 65 6.69 -7.74 -1.40
CA LEU A 65 6.56 -9.20 -1.31
C LEU A 65 7.87 -9.92 -1.65
N ARG A 66 8.52 -9.53 -2.76
CA ARG A 66 9.83 -10.06 -3.17
C ARG A 66 10.90 -9.79 -2.11
N PHE A 67 10.96 -8.54 -1.63
CA PHE A 67 11.95 -8.11 -0.65
C PHE A 67 11.81 -8.89 0.67
N ILE A 68 10.61 -8.92 1.26
CA ILE A 68 10.33 -9.60 2.53
C ILE A 68 10.63 -11.10 2.43
N ARG A 69 10.19 -11.75 1.34
CA ARG A 69 10.51 -13.17 1.10
C ARG A 69 12.01 -13.43 0.98
N SER A 70 12.78 -12.48 0.44
CA SER A 70 14.23 -12.63 0.28
C SER A 70 15.04 -12.36 1.55
N LYS A 71 14.50 -11.55 2.47
CA LYS A 71 15.22 -11.05 3.66
C LYS A 71 14.79 -11.71 4.96
N THR A 72 13.62 -12.34 4.99
CA THR A 72 13.01 -12.83 6.23
C THR A 72 12.39 -14.21 6.04
N ASN A 73 11.92 -14.78 7.15
CA ASN A 73 11.07 -15.96 7.17
C ASN A 73 9.58 -15.62 7.35
N ILE A 74 9.19 -14.34 7.22
CA ILE A 74 7.80 -13.92 7.33
C ILE A 74 7.01 -14.59 6.19
N PRO A 75 5.94 -15.35 6.48
CA PRO A 75 5.14 -15.97 5.43
C PRO A 75 4.46 -14.89 4.59
N VAL A 76 4.78 -14.85 3.30
CA VAL A 76 4.18 -13.93 2.32
C VAL A 76 3.91 -14.67 1.00
N PRO A 77 2.87 -14.27 0.23
CA PRO A 77 2.61 -14.84 -1.08
C PRO A 77 3.80 -14.74 -2.03
N ALA A 78 4.05 -15.80 -2.81
CA ALA A 78 4.96 -15.70 -3.95
C ALA A 78 4.42 -14.69 -4.97
N VAL A 79 5.28 -13.84 -5.52
CA VAL A 79 4.94 -13.08 -6.73
C VAL A 79 5.25 -13.95 -7.95
N TYR A 80 4.25 -14.28 -8.74
CA TYR A 80 4.42 -15.03 -9.99
C TYR A 80 4.69 -14.11 -11.17
N ALA A 81 3.99 -12.98 -11.24
CA ALA A 81 4.18 -11.97 -12.27
C ALA A 81 3.54 -10.64 -11.84
N ASP A 82 4.07 -9.54 -12.35
CA ASP A 82 3.42 -8.25 -12.34
C ASP A 82 3.77 -7.49 -13.62
N PHE A 83 2.77 -6.87 -14.24
CA PHE A 83 2.92 -6.26 -15.57
C PHE A 83 1.78 -5.29 -15.85
N GLU A 84 1.98 -4.46 -16.85
CA GLU A 84 0.94 -3.60 -17.41
C GLU A 84 0.42 -4.16 -18.72
N ASP A 85 -0.90 -4.15 -18.89
CA ASP A 85 -1.58 -4.49 -20.14
C ASP A 85 -2.92 -3.75 -20.25
N ASP A 86 -3.22 -3.22 -21.44
CA ASP A 86 -4.45 -2.45 -21.76
C ASP A 86 -4.81 -1.38 -20.70
N GLY A 87 -3.81 -0.59 -20.27
CA GLY A 87 -4.00 0.49 -19.30
C GLY A 87 -4.37 0.02 -17.89
N ALA A 88 -4.15 -1.25 -17.56
CA ALA A 88 -4.28 -1.79 -16.21
C ALA A 88 -2.96 -2.45 -15.76
N TYR A 89 -2.67 -2.33 -14.47
CA TYR A 89 -1.58 -3.05 -13.83
C TYR A 89 -2.10 -4.32 -13.16
N TYR A 90 -1.37 -5.41 -13.33
CA TYR A 90 -1.70 -6.72 -12.80
C TYR A 90 -0.62 -7.13 -11.82
N LEU A 91 -1.05 -7.64 -10.67
CA LEU A 91 -0.20 -8.35 -9.72
C LEU A 91 -0.77 -9.76 -9.55
N VAL A 92 0.01 -10.76 -9.93
CA VAL A 92 -0.32 -12.18 -9.85
C VAL A 92 0.54 -12.81 -8.77
N THR A 93 -0.09 -13.30 -7.71
CA THR A 93 0.56 -13.91 -6.55
C THR A 93 0.04 -15.32 -6.28
N GLU A 94 0.74 -16.03 -5.40
CA GLU A 94 0.28 -17.27 -4.78
C GLU A 94 -1.02 -17.04 -4.00
N PHE A 95 -2.03 -17.87 -4.26
CA PHE A 95 -3.23 -17.93 -3.44
C PHE A 95 -2.93 -18.69 -2.15
N ILE A 96 -3.08 -18.04 -1.01
CA ILE A 96 -2.83 -18.63 0.30
C ILE A 96 -4.11 -19.24 0.84
N GLN A 97 -4.05 -20.53 1.15
CA GLN A 97 -5.16 -21.24 1.79
C GLN A 97 -5.19 -20.93 3.30
N GLY A 98 -6.37 -20.61 3.81
CA GLY A 98 -6.60 -20.33 5.22
C GLY A 98 -7.84 -19.48 5.44
N VAL A 99 -7.95 -18.93 6.64
CA VAL A 99 -8.99 -17.96 7.03
C VAL A 99 -8.32 -16.67 7.50
N GLU A 100 -9.01 -15.54 7.37
CA GLU A 100 -8.52 -14.28 7.94
C GLU A 100 -8.47 -14.40 9.46
N LEU A 101 -7.46 -13.80 10.10
CA LEU A 101 -7.36 -13.72 11.56
C LEU A 101 -8.62 -13.07 12.16
N ASN A 102 -9.23 -12.13 11.44
CA ASN A 102 -10.49 -11.49 11.83
C ASN A 102 -11.61 -12.51 12.10
N ASP A 103 -11.67 -13.58 11.31
CA ASP A 103 -12.75 -14.58 11.35
C ASP A 103 -12.57 -15.63 12.46
N LEU A 104 -11.42 -15.64 13.13
CA LEU A 104 -11.17 -16.53 14.26
C LEU A 104 -11.89 -16.05 15.54
N PRO A 105 -12.32 -16.96 16.42
CA PRO A 105 -12.74 -16.62 17.78
C PRO A 105 -11.63 -15.91 18.57
N LEU A 106 -12.00 -14.98 19.45
CA LEU A 106 -11.06 -14.11 20.19
C LEU A 106 -9.98 -14.90 20.94
N GLU A 107 -10.36 -16.05 21.52
CA GLU A 107 -9.46 -16.93 22.27
C GLU A 107 -8.34 -17.48 21.38
N LYS A 108 -8.66 -17.78 20.12
CA LYS A 108 -7.69 -18.26 19.12
C LYS A 108 -6.82 -17.13 18.57
N LYS A 109 -7.36 -15.91 18.48
CA LYS A 109 -6.62 -14.74 17.98
C LYS A 109 -5.38 -14.44 18.82
N ASN A 110 -5.46 -14.60 20.15
CA ASN A 110 -4.33 -14.32 21.04
C ASN A 110 -3.11 -15.21 20.75
N LEU A 111 -3.32 -16.49 20.41
CA LEU A 111 -2.24 -17.41 20.05
C LEU A 111 -1.54 -16.98 18.74
N VAL A 112 -2.31 -16.49 17.77
CA VAL A 112 -1.77 -15.99 16.49
C VAL A 112 -1.02 -14.67 16.70
N ARG A 113 -1.47 -13.81 17.63
CA ARG A 113 -0.81 -12.52 17.90
C ARG A 113 0.62 -12.68 18.42
N GLU A 114 0.90 -13.68 19.25
CA GLU A 114 2.26 -13.93 19.71
C GLU A 114 3.21 -14.21 18.53
N GLU A 115 2.76 -14.98 17.53
CA GLU A 115 3.52 -15.21 16.30
C GLU A 115 3.62 -13.92 15.45
N LEU A 116 2.53 -13.15 15.36
CA LEU A 116 2.51 -11.88 14.62
C LEU A 116 3.48 -10.84 15.19
N GLU A 117 3.57 -10.74 16.51
CA GLU A 117 4.49 -9.84 17.21
C GLU A 117 5.96 -10.21 16.95
N GLN A 118 6.27 -11.51 16.83
CA GLN A 118 7.61 -11.97 16.43
C GLN A 118 7.94 -11.57 14.98
N HIS A 119 6.97 -11.67 14.08
CA HIS A 119 7.14 -11.20 12.70
C HIS A 119 7.30 -9.68 12.63
N LEU A 120 6.54 -8.92 13.43
CA LEU A 120 6.71 -7.46 13.54
C LEU A 120 8.10 -7.08 14.06
N HIS A 121 8.62 -7.78 15.06
CA HIS A 121 9.99 -7.55 15.54
C HIS A 121 11.03 -7.81 14.43
N THR A 122 10.84 -8.88 13.66
CA THR A 122 11.69 -9.19 12.50
C THR A 122 11.58 -8.11 11.43
N LEU A 123 10.37 -7.63 11.14
CA LEU A 123 10.11 -6.58 10.16
C LEU A 123 10.80 -5.27 10.57
N HIS A 124 10.60 -4.87 11.82
CA HIS A 124 11.24 -3.70 12.42
C HIS A 124 12.73 -3.89 12.71
N SER A 125 13.34 -5.04 12.39
CA SER A 125 14.80 -5.19 12.41
C SER A 125 15.44 -4.79 11.08
N LEU A 126 14.65 -4.74 10.00
CA LEU A 126 15.11 -4.29 8.69
C LEU A 126 15.26 -2.77 8.70
N ARG A 127 16.41 -2.28 8.26
CA ARG A 127 16.82 -0.87 8.31
C ARG A 127 17.11 -0.32 6.92
N SER A 128 16.92 0.99 6.76
CA SER A 128 17.28 1.75 5.57
C SER A 128 17.52 3.22 5.93
N THR A 129 18.38 3.89 5.17
CA THR A 129 18.51 5.35 5.19
C THR A 129 17.57 6.03 4.19
N THR A 130 16.91 5.27 3.32
CA THR A 130 15.97 5.78 2.32
C THR A 130 14.55 5.40 2.68
N ILE A 131 13.64 6.38 2.66
CA ILE A 131 12.21 6.22 2.90
C ILE A 131 11.49 5.66 1.66
N GLY A 132 10.45 4.85 1.89
CA GLY A 132 9.63 4.26 0.85
C GLY A 132 9.90 2.76 0.64
N GLY A 133 9.30 2.19 -0.41
CA GLY A 133 9.42 0.77 -0.72
C GLY A 133 10.81 0.36 -1.20
N PRO A 134 11.06 -0.95 -1.37
CA PRO A 134 12.36 -1.48 -1.82
C PRO A 134 12.87 -0.92 -3.15
N SER A 135 11.97 -0.44 -4.02
CA SER A 135 12.30 0.18 -5.32
C SER A 135 12.52 1.70 -5.23
N GLY A 136 12.43 2.29 -4.04
CA GLY A 136 12.44 3.74 -3.81
C GLY A 136 11.09 4.42 -4.04
N LEU A 137 10.05 3.67 -4.43
CA LEU A 137 8.70 4.19 -4.58
C LEU A 137 8.07 4.46 -3.21
N LEU A 138 7.77 5.72 -2.91
CA LEU A 138 7.07 6.09 -1.68
C LEU A 138 5.56 6.02 -1.90
N VAL A 139 4.94 4.99 -1.32
CA VAL A 139 3.48 4.92 -1.17
C VAL A 139 3.15 5.22 0.30
N PRO A 140 2.54 6.37 0.61
CA PRO A 140 2.22 6.70 2.00
C PRO A 140 1.04 5.85 2.50
N PRO A 141 0.87 5.70 3.84
CA PRO A 141 -0.29 5.02 4.40
C PRO A 141 -1.61 5.57 3.88
N ARG A 142 -2.64 4.72 3.77
CA ARG A 142 -3.96 5.11 3.25
C ARG A 142 -4.53 6.37 3.93
N SER A 143 -4.39 6.46 5.24
CA SER A 143 -4.86 7.61 6.03
C SER A 143 -4.20 8.93 5.62
N VAL A 144 -2.94 8.90 5.17
CA VAL A 144 -2.23 10.06 4.63
C VAL A 144 -2.79 10.43 3.27
N ILE A 145 -2.96 9.45 2.35
CA ILE A 145 -3.53 9.67 1.01
C ILE A 145 -4.90 10.34 1.13
N GLU A 146 -5.76 9.85 2.01
CA GLU A 146 -7.12 10.39 2.22
C GLU A 146 -7.14 11.83 2.78
N ASN A 147 -6.02 12.31 3.35
CA ASN A 147 -5.92 13.62 4.00
C ASN A 147 -4.96 14.61 3.29
N THR A 148 -4.51 14.30 2.08
CA THR A 148 -3.67 15.19 1.26
C THR A 148 -4.03 15.08 -0.21
N LYS A 149 -3.75 16.12 -1.01
CA LYS A 149 -3.85 16.06 -2.49
C LYS A 149 -2.52 15.72 -3.17
N GLN A 150 -1.44 15.61 -2.40
CA GLN A 150 -0.10 15.35 -2.91
C GLN A 150 0.11 13.84 -3.08
N ASP A 151 0.43 13.42 -4.30
CA ASP A 151 0.73 12.03 -4.64
C ASP A 151 2.23 11.76 -4.77
N LEU A 152 3.00 12.76 -5.22
CA LEU A 152 4.44 12.64 -5.38
C LEU A 152 5.18 13.20 -4.16
N TRP A 153 6.06 12.37 -3.63
CA TRP A 153 6.89 12.68 -2.46
C TRP A 153 8.35 12.40 -2.82
N VAL A 154 9.17 13.44 -2.84
CA VAL A 154 10.62 13.33 -3.04
C VAL A 154 11.28 13.81 -1.76
N LEU A 155 11.81 12.87 -0.98
CA LEU A 155 12.37 13.13 0.34
C LEU A 155 13.89 12.99 0.31
N GLN A 156 14.56 13.75 1.17
CA GLN A 156 15.98 13.53 1.42
C GLN A 156 16.19 12.17 2.12
N PRO A 157 17.27 11.44 1.80
CA PRO A 157 17.71 10.33 2.62
C PRO A 157 18.04 10.79 4.06
N SER A 158 17.90 9.88 5.01
CA SER A 158 18.36 10.06 6.37
C SER A 158 19.89 10.03 6.46
N ASP A 159 20.44 10.87 7.32
CA ASP A 159 21.85 10.81 7.74
C ASP A 159 22.13 9.67 8.75
N THR A 160 21.10 8.96 9.21
CA THR A 160 21.20 7.91 10.23
C THR A 160 20.66 6.57 9.73
N GLU A 161 21.44 5.50 9.90
CA GLU A 161 21.07 4.14 9.46
C GLU A 161 19.91 3.54 10.27
N GLU A 162 19.57 4.15 11.42
CA GLU A 162 18.51 3.68 12.31
C GLU A 162 17.17 4.41 12.12
N GLU A 163 17.09 5.43 11.26
CA GLU A 163 15.88 6.26 11.17
C GLU A 163 14.65 5.49 10.68
N TYR A 164 14.84 4.61 9.70
CA TYR A 164 13.74 3.91 9.06
C TYR A 164 13.76 2.41 9.31
N VAL A 165 12.60 1.93 9.74
CA VAL A 165 12.28 0.53 9.95
C VAL A 165 11.33 0.10 8.84
N PHE A 166 11.30 -1.18 8.49
CA PHE A 166 10.30 -1.65 7.54
C PHE A 166 8.93 -1.71 8.23
N CYS A 167 7.96 -0.95 7.71
CA CYS A 167 6.58 -0.90 8.17
C CYS A 167 5.68 -1.53 7.10
N HIS A 168 4.64 -2.25 7.52
CA HIS A 168 3.53 -2.69 6.68
C HIS A 168 2.52 -1.56 6.43
N ASN A 169 2.30 -0.68 7.41
CA ASN A 169 1.37 0.47 7.35
C ASN A 169 -0.13 0.16 7.15
N ASP A 170 -0.51 -1.12 7.15
CA ASP A 170 -1.91 -1.56 7.10
C ASP A 170 -2.09 -2.96 7.74
N LEU A 171 -1.30 -3.28 8.77
CA LEU A 171 -1.32 -4.61 9.38
C LEU A 171 -2.52 -4.79 10.31
N SER A 172 -3.67 -5.15 9.74
CA SER A 172 -4.90 -5.48 10.47
C SER A 172 -5.18 -6.98 10.50
N GLU A 173 -6.15 -7.43 11.31
CA GLU A 173 -6.57 -8.84 11.35
C GLU A 173 -7.13 -9.36 10.01
N TYR A 174 -7.50 -8.47 9.07
CA TYR A 174 -7.95 -8.83 7.72
C TYR A 174 -6.78 -9.18 6.79
N ASN A 175 -5.57 -8.72 7.13
CA ASN A 175 -4.36 -8.86 6.31
C ASN A 175 -3.45 -10.00 6.81
N VAL A 176 -3.95 -10.84 7.72
CA VAL A 176 -3.26 -12.02 8.25
C VAL A 176 -4.09 -13.26 7.94
N ILE A 177 -3.56 -14.15 7.11
CA ILE A 177 -4.16 -15.44 6.78
C ILE A 177 -3.60 -16.50 7.71
N VAL A 178 -4.48 -17.30 8.31
CA VAL A 178 -4.16 -18.29 9.33
C VAL A 178 -4.64 -19.66 8.89
N ASN A 179 -3.83 -20.69 9.17
CA ASN A 179 -4.29 -22.07 9.06
C ASN A 179 -5.26 -22.37 10.23
N PRO A 180 -6.54 -22.67 9.98
CA PRO A 180 -7.55 -22.81 11.04
C PRO A 180 -7.33 -24.01 11.97
N ASP A 181 -6.57 -25.01 11.52
CA ASP A 181 -6.29 -26.24 12.28
C ASP A 181 -5.08 -26.06 13.19
N THR A 182 -4.00 -25.44 12.69
CA THR A 182 -2.74 -25.26 13.43
C THR A 182 -2.63 -23.92 14.15
N LEU A 183 -3.46 -22.95 13.78
CA LEU A 183 -3.40 -21.55 14.23
C LEU A 183 -2.05 -20.88 13.96
N ARG A 184 -1.32 -21.35 12.95
CA ARG A 184 -0.10 -20.70 12.46
C ARG A 184 -0.42 -19.72 11.35
N ILE A 185 0.31 -18.61 11.31
CA ILE A 185 0.24 -17.64 10.22
C ILE A 185 0.67 -18.33 8.92
N ALA A 186 -0.25 -18.40 7.96
CA ALA A 186 0.01 -18.93 6.63
C ALA A 186 0.58 -17.84 5.70
N ALA A 187 0.10 -16.60 5.83
CA ALA A 187 0.67 -15.44 5.16
C ALA A 187 0.23 -14.11 5.80
N ILE A 188 1.08 -13.09 5.66
CA ILE A 188 0.71 -11.68 5.78
C ILE A 188 0.57 -11.13 4.35
N ILE A 189 -0.53 -10.39 4.08
CA ILE A 189 -0.90 -9.91 2.75
C ILE A 189 -1.16 -8.40 2.73
N ASP A 190 -1.35 -7.84 1.54
CA ASP A 190 -1.70 -6.42 1.33
C ASP A 190 -0.58 -5.41 1.69
N TRP A 191 0.61 -5.66 1.15
CA TRP A 191 1.84 -4.89 1.38
C TRP A 191 1.95 -3.60 0.55
N GLU A 192 0.84 -3.09 0.02
CA GLU A 192 0.88 -1.98 -0.96
C GLU A 192 1.31 -0.63 -0.37
N HIS A 193 1.12 -0.43 0.93
CA HIS A 193 1.55 0.76 1.68
C HIS A 193 2.87 0.53 2.43
N ALA A 194 3.49 -0.65 2.26
CA ALA A 194 4.67 -1.02 3.02
C ALA A 194 5.95 -0.36 2.50
N GLY A 195 6.95 -0.29 3.35
CA GLY A 195 8.25 0.28 3.01
C GLY A 195 9.01 0.70 4.26
N PHE A 196 10.14 1.38 4.07
CA PHE A 196 10.93 1.94 5.16
C PHE A 196 10.38 3.29 5.60
N PHE A 197 10.00 3.40 6.87
CA PHE A 197 9.46 4.61 7.49
C PHE A 197 9.93 4.70 8.96
N PRO A 198 9.80 5.87 9.63
CA PRO A 198 9.93 5.91 11.08
C PRO A 198 8.98 4.91 11.77
N ASP A 199 9.41 4.30 12.86
CA ASP A 199 8.67 3.23 13.57
C ASP A 199 7.22 3.60 13.92
N TYR A 200 6.98 4.86 14.25
CA TYR A 200 5.67 5.38 14.60
C TYR A 200 4.70 5.46 13.41
N PHE A 201 5.11 5.14 12.18
CA PHE A 201 4.19 4.92 11.06
C PHE A 201 3.42 3.60 11.20
N GLU A 202 4.02 2.58 11.84
CA GLU A 202 3.34 1.29 12.08
C GLU A 202 2.37 1.41 13.26
N ALA A 203 1.12 1.76 12.95
CA ALA A 203 0.05 1.74 13.94
C ALA A 203 -0.27 0.29 14.34
N PRO A 204 -0.42 -0.05 15.65
CA PRO A 204 -0.68 -1.41 16.10
C PRO A 204 -2.16 -1.82 15.88
N ILE A 205 -2.68 -1.67 14.66
CA ILE A 205 -4.09 -1.89 14.35
C ILE A 205 -4.49 -3.37 14.45
N TYR A 206 -3.54 -4.30 14.31
CA TYR A 206 -3.74 -5.73 14.58
C TYR A 206 -4.20 -6.05 16.01
N THR A 207 -4.06 -5.11 16.95
CA THR A 207 -4.57 -5.25 18.33
C THR A 207 -6.07 -4.95 18.46
N ARG A 208 -6.69 -4.39 17.41
CA ARG A 208 -8.07 -3.91 17.42
C ARG A 208 -9.03 -4.95 16.85
N HIS A 209 -10.27 -4.92 17.33
CA HIS A 209 -11.31 -5.90 17.01
C HIS A 209 -12.51 -5.28 16.30
N GLY A 210 -13.14 -6.05 15.41
CA GLY A 210 -14.44 -5.72 14.84
C GLY A 210 -14.41 -4.60 13.78
N PRO A 211 -15.56 -3.94 13.52
CA PRO A 211 -15.69 -2.95 12.43
C PRO A 211 -14.73 -1.76 12.55
N ASP A 212 -14.34 -1.40 13.77
CA ASP A 212 -13.43 -0.28 14.05
C ASP A 212 -11.95 -0.66 13.93
N ALA A 213 -11.61 -1.94 13.69
CA ALA A 213 -10.24 -2.42 13.56
C ALA A 213 -9.49 -1.84 12.35
N LYS A 214 -10.21 -1.24 11.39
CA LYS A 214 -9.64 -0.59 10.19
C LYS A 214 -9.40 0.92 10.35
N LEU A 215 -9.86 1.54 11.45
CA LEU A 215 -9.83 3.00 11.58
C LEU A 215 -8.50 3.50 12.14
N ILE A 216 -7.50 3.79 11.30
CA ILE A 216 -6.43 4.74 11.66
C ILE A 216 -7.00 6.17 11.55
N GLY A 217 -8.03 6.46 12.37
CA GLY A 217 -8.77 7.72 12.38
C GLY A 217 -8.28 8.71 13.44
N ASN A 218 -7.15 8.43 14.11
CA ASN A 218 -6.59 9.38 15.06
C ASN A 218 -6.00 10.57 14.29
N LYS A 219 -6.75 11.67 14.22
CA LYS A 219 -6.35 12.90 13.51
C LYS A 219 -4.96 13.40 13.89
N ASN A 220 -4.56 13.26 15.14
CA ASN A 220 -3.23 13.69 15.60
C ASN A 220 -2.12 12.81 15.02
N HIS A 221 -2.36 11.51 14.89
CA HIS A 221 -1.42 10.59 14.26
C HIS A 221 -1.26 10.91 12.77
N VAL A 222 -2.38 11.05 12.04
CA VAL A 222 -2.34 11.40 10.61
C VAL A 222 -1.65 12.76 10.38
N ALA A 223 -1.92 13.75 11.25
CA ALA A 223 -1.24 15.03 11.20
C ALA A 223 0.28 14.89 11.38
N ARG A 224 0.73 14.07 12.34
CA ARG A 224 2.16 13.76 12.55
C ARG A 224 2.80 13.11 11.33
N LEU A 225 2.12 12.13 10.70
CA LEU A 225 2.64 11.47 9.49
C LEU A 225 2.80 12.48 8.34
N LEU A 226 1.79 13.33 8.15
CA LEU A 226 1.81 14.39 7.12
C LEU A 226 2.87 15.44 7.38
N GLU A 227 3.05 15.85 8.64
CA GLU A 227 4.07 16.81 9.04
C GLU A 227 5.47 16.28 8.73
N PHE A 228 5.74 15.02 9.08
CA PHE A 228 7.00 14.37 8.76
C PHE A 228 7.26 14.32 7.25
N LEU A 229 6.29 13.85 6.46
CA LEU A 229 6.48 13.75 5.00
C LEU A 229 6.73 15.13 4.37
N LYS A 230 6.02 16.17 4.83
CA LYS A 230 6.22 17.54 4.36
C LYS A 230 7.56 18.12 4.78
N SER A 231 8.00 17.89 6.02
CA SER A 231 9.28 18.45 6.52
C SER A 231 10.50 17.85 5.82
N GLN A 232 10.38 16.62 5.32
CA GLN A 232 11.44 15.93 4.59
C GLN A 232 11.40 16.15 3.08
N THR A 233 10.31 16.75 2.55
CA THR A 233 10.15 16.97 1.11
C THR A 233 11.15 18.00 0.64
N ILE A 234 11.87 17.68 -0.44
CA ILE A 234 12.76 18.61 -1.10
C ILE A 234 11.90 19.62 -1.87
N ASP A 235 12.01 20.90 -1.53
CA ASP A 235 11.47 21.96 -2.37
C ASP A 235 12.23 21.95 -3.70
N THR A 236 11.64 21.34 -4.74
CA THR A 236 12.08 21.55 -6.12
C THR A 236 11.68 22.96 -6.53
N VAL A 237 12.37 23.97 -6.00
CA VAL A 237 12.40 25.28 -6.64
C VAL A 237 13.17 25.07 -7.94
N VAL A 238 12.44 24.96 -9.05
CA VAL A 238 13.01 25.18 -10.37
C VAL A 238 13.54 26.60 -10.35
N SER A 239 14.86 26.76 -10.17
CA SER A 239 15.52 28.04 -10.41
C SER A 239 15.30 28.37 -11.88
N GLY A 240 14.29 29.18 -12.15
CA GLY A 240 14.09 29.80 -13.45
C GLY A 240 15.38 30.50 -13.82
N SER A 241 15.99 30.07 -14.91
CA SER A 241 17.10 30.77 -15.54
C SER A 241 16.62 32.17 -15.91
N GLU A 242 16.99 33.17 -15.11
CA GLU A 242 16.87 34.57 -15.48
C GLU A 242 17.62 34.82 -16.80
N GLU A 243 16.90 35.44 -17.72
CA GLU A 243 17.34 35.85 -19.05
C GLU A 243 18.61 36.70 -18.98
N ARG A 244 19.73 36.18 -19.50
CA ARG A 244 20.81 37.05 -19.99
C ARG A 244 20.38 37.62 -21.34
N THR A 245 19.78 38.81 -21.29
CA THR A 245 19.70 39.71 -22.43
C THR A 245 21.08 40.35 -22.62
N GLU A 246 21.92 39.78 -23.49
CA GLU A 246 23.13 40.44 -23.98
C GLU A 246 22.97 40.79 -25.47
N GLN A 247 22.60 42.05 -25.68
CA GLN A 247 23.18 42.98 -26.65
C GLN A 247 23.77 42.40 -27.95
N ASN A 248 23.00 42.49 -29.05
CA ASN A 248 23.58 42.59 -30.39
C ASN A 248 22.84 43.69 -31.19
N LYS A 249 23.39 44.91 -31.12
CA LYS A 249 23.21 45.94 -32.15
C LYS A 249 24.60 46.42 -32.56
N ALA A 250 25.07 45.89 -33.68
CA ALA A 250 26.09 46.51 -34.50
C ALA A 250 25.61 46.43 -35.95
N THR A 251 25.70 47.59 -36.62
CA THR A 251 25.36 47.91 -38.02
C THR A 251 23.93 48.29 -38.32
#